data_AF-R0GL32-F1
#
_entry.id   AF-R0GL32-F1
#
_cell.length_a   1.000
_cell.length_b   1.000
_cell.length_c   1.000
_cell.angle_alpha   90.00
_cell.angle_beta   90.00
_cell.angle_gamma   90.00
#
_symmetry.space_group_name_H-M   'P 1'
#
loop_
_entity.id
_entity.type
_entity.pdbx_description
1 polymer ?
#
loop_
_entity_poly.entity_id
_entity_poly.type
_entity_poly.pdbx_seq_one_letter_code
_entity_poly.pdbx_strand_id
1 'polypeptide(L)' 'MDPKAHLGPGKLTGGAFLLDTESLMWEKLEDGHSPRGWCASTTACIDGKTGLLMYGGKSPTNGRYDDVLFYG' A
#
# COMPACT_ATOMS: atom_id res chain seq x y z
N MET A 1 8.42 10.61 -21.67
CA MET A 1 8.65 9.60 -20.61
C MET A 1 9.86 10.03 -19.80
N ASP A 2 9.78 10.07 -18.48
CA ASP A 2 10.93 10.41 -17.63
C ASP A 2 12.01 9.31 -17.77
N PRO A 3 13.20 9.61 -18.33
CA PRO A 3 14.27 8.64 -18.51
C PRO A 3 14.77 8.02 -17.19
N LYS A 4 14.41 8.61 -16.05
CA LYS A 4 14.77 8.20 -14.69
C LYS A 4 13.57 7.73 -13.87
N ALA A 5 12.41 7.48 -14.49
CA ALA A 5 11.17 7.14 -13.78
C ALA A 5 11.32 5.99 -12.76
N HIS A 6 12.21 5.02 -13.05
CA HIS A 6 12.52 3.91 -12.15
C HIS A 6 13.76 4.13 -11.25
N LEU A 7 14.58 5.15 -11.52
CA LEU A 7 15.80 5.47 -10.75
C LEU A 7 15.50 6.34 -9.53
N GLY A 8 14.54 7.26 -9.64
CA GLY A 8 14.11 8.12 -8.55
C GLY A 8 12.99 7.49 -7.69
N PRO A 9 12.73 8.02 -6.48
CA PRO A 9 11.61 7.57 -5.65
C PRO A 9 10.25 7.89 -6.29
N GLY A 10 10.17 8.98 -7.07
CA GLY A 10 8.90 9.52 -7.56
C GLY A 10 8.11 10.19 -6.43
N LYS A 11 6.78 10.29 -6.59
CA LYS A 11 5.86 10.70 -5.52
C LYS A 11 5.04 9.49 -5.09
N LEU A 12 5.01 9.22 -3.80
CA LEU A 12 4.33 8.08 -3.20
C LEU A 12 3.31 8.60 -2.17
N THR A 13 2.23 7.87 -1.95
CA THR A 13 1.18 8.19 -0.97
C THR A 13 1.04 7.06 0.05
N GLY A 14 0.46 7.37 1.22
CA GLY A 14 0.22 6.44 2.31
C GLY A 14 -1.27 6.18 2.59
N GLY A 15 -2.16 6.64 1.70
CA GLY A 15 -3.60 6.44 1.85
C GLY A 15 -4.03 5.00 1.53
N ALA A 16 -4.99 4.50 2.28
CA ALA A 16 -5.68 3.23 2.02
C ALA A 16 -7.15 3.50 1.69
N PHE A 17 -7.68 2.76 0.71
CA PHE A 17 -9.03 2.97 0.17
C PHE A 17 -9.71 1.64 -0.06
N LEU A 18 -11.00 1.57 0.23
CA LEU A 18 -11.88 0.44 -0.04
C LEU A 18 -12.90 0.83 -1.10
N LEU A 19 -13.10 -0.07 -2.06
CA LEU A 19 -14.20 0.00 -3.00
C LEU A 19 -15.23 -1.06 -2.61
N ASP A 20 -16.43 -0.61 -2.27
CA ASP A 20 -17.58 -1.49 -2.23
C ASP A 20 -18.11 -1.68 -3.66
N THR A 21 -18.02 -2.91 -4.17
CA THR A 21 -18.44 -3.23 -5.53
C THR A 21 -19.95 -3.38 -5.69
N GLU A 22 -20.72 -3.45 -4.60
CA GLU A 22 -22.19 -3.46 -4.65
C GLU A 22 -22.75 -2.04 -4.73
N SER A 23 -22.27 -1.12 -3.88
CA SER A 23 -22.73 0.27 -3.86
C SER A 23 -21.95 1.22 -4.78
N LEU A 24 -20.77 0.79 -5.26
CA LEU A 24 -19.81 1.59 -6.04
C LEU A 24 -19.24 2.80 -5.29
N MET A 25 -19.35 2.79 -3.95
CA MET A 25 -18.84 3.85 -3.11
C MET A 25 -17.39 3.56 -2.70
N TRP A 26 -16.58 4.61 -2.69
CA TRP A 26 -15.23 4.58 -2.16
C TRP A 26 -15.20 5.13 -0.74
N GLU A 27 -14.51 4.42 0.15
CA GLU A 27 -14.19 4.87 1.49
C GLU A 27 -12.67 5.01 1.64
N LYS A 28 -12.23 6.06 2.33
CA LYS A 28 -10.83 6.21 2.75
C LYS A 28 -10.70 5.68 4.17
N LEU A 29 -9.79 4.73 4.38
CA LEU A 29 -9.50 4.21 5.71
C LEU A 29 -8.67 5.24 6.51
N GLU A 30 -8.99 5.38 7.80
CA GLU A 30 -8.30 6.30 8.72
C GLU A 30 -6.85 5.88 8.99
N ASP A 31 -6.57 4.56 9.01
CA ASP A 31 -5.23 4.01 9.25
C ASP A 31 -4.37 4.05 7.97
N GLY A 32 -3.75 5.21 7.73
CA GLY A 32 -2.69 5.32 6.72
C GLY A 32 -1.43 4.54 7.13
N HIS A 33 -0.63 4.15 6.14
CA HIS A 33 0.74 3.68 6.37
C HIS A 33 1.74 4.73 5.88
N SER A 34 3.02 4.61 6.26
CA SER A 34 4.05 5.52 5.72
C SER A 34 4.07 5.46 4.19
N PRO A 35 4.10 6.60 3.47
CA PRO A 35 3.97 6.61 2.02
C PRO A 35 4.92 5.65 1.33
N ARG A 36 4.39 4.75 0.50
CA ARG A 36 5.19 3.73 -0.19
C ARG A 36 4.57 3.32 -1.51
N GLY A 37 5.34 2.58 -2.28
CA GLY A 37 4.87 1.90 -3.49
C GLY A 37 5.84 0.78 -3.83
N TRP A 38 5.58 0.04 -4.91
CA TRP A 38 6.44 -1.10 -5.28
C TRP A 38 6.53 -2.16 -4.17
N CYS A 39 5.49 -2.28 -3.34
CA CYS A 39 5.36 -3.33 -2.33
C CYS A 39 4.82 -4.61 -2.97
N ALA A 40 5.08 -5.75 -2.33
CA ALA A 40 4.34 -6.97 -2.61
C ALA A 40 3.06 -6.95 -1.76
N SER A 41 1.93 -7.37 -2.34
CA SER A 41 0.66 -7.42 -1.62
C SER A 41 -0.19 -8.62 -2.02
N THR A 42 -1.04 -9.08 -1.11
CA THR A 42 -1.98 -10.17 -1.35
C THR A 42 -3.15 -10.11 -0.36
N THR A 43 -4.19 -10.91 -0.61
CA THR A 43 -5.23 -11.19 0.37
C THR A 43 -4.74 -12.29 1.32
N ALA A 44 -4.91 -12.11 2.63
CA ALA A 44 -4.49 -13.06 3.65
C ALA A 44 -5.54 -13.19 4.76
N CYS A 45 -5.49 -14.30 5.51
CA CYS A 45 -6.23 -14.48 6.74
C CYS A 45 -5.25 -14.63 7.91
N ILE A 46 -5.27 -13.69 8.85
CA ILE A 46 -4.39 -13.63 10.03
C ILE A 46 -5.28 -13.51 11.26
N ASP A 47 -5.10 -14.40 12.24
CA ASP A 47 -5.91 -14.47 13.46
C ASP A 47 -7.43 -14.45 13.22
N GLY A 48 -7.86 -15.13 12.14
CA GLY A 48 -9.28 -15.23 11.74
C GLY A 48 -9.85 -14.01 11.02
N LYS A 49 -9.04 -12.97 10.77
CA LYS A 49 -9.44 -11.78 10.01
C LYS A 49 -8.92 -11.86 8.58
N THR A 50 -9.80 -11.68 7.60
CA THR A 50 -9.42 -11.63 6.17
C THR A 50 -9.15 -10.19 5.77
N GLY A 51 -8.03 -9.95 5.10
CA GLY A 51 -7.57 -8.59 4.84
C GLY A 51 -6.47 -8.47 3.79
N LEU A 52 -5.99 -7.24 3.61
CA LEU A 52 -4.84 -6.90 2.76
C LEU A 52 -3.54 -7.04 3.56
N LEU A 53 -2.65 -7.91 3.08
CA LEU A 53 -1.28 -8.01 3.56
C LEU A 53 -0.36 -7.27 2.60
N MET A 54 0.52 -6.41 3.14
CA MET A 54 1.57 -5.75 2.38
C MET A 54 2.94 -6.01 3.00
N TYR A 55 3.95 -6.24 2.15
CA TYR A 55 5.33 -6.40 2.57
C TYR A 55 6.26 -5.40 1.87
N GLY A 56 7.07 -4.73 2.68
CA GLY A 56 8.14 -3.83 2.27
C GLY A 56 7.68 -2.69 1.36
N GLY A 57 8.48 -2.45 0.30
CA GLY A 57 8.23 -1.40 -0.69
C GLY A 57 9.32 -0.33 -0.74
N LYS A 58 9.18 0.61 -1.66
CA LYS A 58 10.02 1.80 -1.82
C LYS A 58 9.48 2.93 -0.96
N SER A 59 10.34 3.64 -0.24
CA SER A 59 10.03 4.85 0.51
C SER A 59 10.21 6.12 -0.35
N PRO A 60 9.69 7.29 0.08
CA PRO A 60 9.86 8.55 -0.64
C PRO A 60 11.31 9.04 -0.68
N THR A 61 12.18 8.53 0.20
CA THR A 61 13.63 8.80 0.24
C THR A 61 14.43 7.80 -0.60
N ASN A 62 13.75 6.97 -1.41
CA ASN A 62 14.33 5.91 -2.24
C ASN A 62 14.91 4.71 -1.46
N GLY A 63 14.78 4.69 -0.14
CA GLY A 63 15.08 3.53 0.70
C GLY A 63 14.05 2.41 0.54
N ARG A 64 14.34 1.24 1.13
CA ARG A 64 13.45 0.07 1.13
C ARG A 64 12.92 -0.20 2.53
N TYR A 65 11.64 -0.52 2.60
CA TYR A 65 11.01 -1.04 3.79
C TYR A 65 11.12 -2.57 3.81
N ASP A 66 11.12 -3.14 5.02
CA ASP A 66 11.15 -4.57 5.35
C ASP A 66 10.01 -4.97 6.32
N ASP A 67 9.12 -4.03 6.64
CA ASP A 67 7.96 -4.24 7.51
C ASP A 67 6.82 -5.00 6.81
N VAL A 68 5.98 -5.61 7.65
CA VAL A 68 4.73 -6.26 7.27
C VAL A 68 3.58 -5.42 7.82
N LEU A 69 2.62 -5.08 6.95
CA LEU A 69 1.41 -4.36 7.32
C LEU A 69 0.19 -5.21 6.97
N PHE A 70 -0.81 -5.23 7.86
CA PHE A 70 -2.05 -5.97 7.65
C PHE A 70 -3.27 -5.12 7.95
N TYR A 71 -4.21 -5.08 7.01
CA TYR A 71 -5.51 -4.41 7.11
C TYR A 71 -6.61 -5.47 7.04
N GLY A 72 -7.22 -5.85 8.17
CA GLY A 72 -8.30 -6.84 8.23
C GLY A 72 -9.30 -6.59 9.35
#